data_AF-X1NQ83-F1
#
_entry.id   AF-X1NQ83-F1
#
_cell.length_a   1.000
_cell.length_b   1.000
_cell.length_c   1.000
_cell.angle_alpha   90.00
_cell.angle_beta   90.00
_cell.angle_gamma   90.00
#
_symmetry.space_group_name_H-M   'P 1'
#
loop_
_entity.id
_entity.type
_entity.pdbx_description
1 polymer ?
#
loop_
_entity_poly.entity_id
_entity_poly.type
_entity_poly.pdbx_seq_one_letter_code
_entity_poly.pdbx_strand_id
1 'polypeptide(L)'
;DHISPWLHGSHQVIGVYAFHGRRLLDKKEIVFDAKEDIVGEKLVALVEPDESMFSDKEIEVMNFVSDTFRDYTATMIKNKSHQETAYTKSEDGEIISYECAKELSLSLPK
;
A
#
# COMPACT_ATOMS: atom_id res chain seq x y z
N ASP A 1 20.37 -10.54 1.17
CA ASP A 1 19.21 -9.62 1.26
C ASP A 1 17.94 -10.44 1.35
N HIS A 2 17.41 -10.57 2.56
CA HIS A 2 16.31 -11.47 2.88
C HIS A 2 15.19 -10.63 3.53
N ILE A 3 14.01 -10.65 2.92
CA ILE A 3 12.81 -10.04 3.48
C ILE A 3 12.03 -11.13 4.21
N SER A 4 11.70 -10.87 5.47
CA SER A 4 11.11 -11.82 6.42
C SER A 4 9.69 -12.28 6.05
N PRO A 5 9.28 -13.50 6.45
CA PRO A 5 7.99 -14.08 6.15
C PRO A 5 6.94 -13.66 7.19
N TRP A 6 6.09 -12.68 6.86
CA TRP A 6 4.88 -12.40 7.63
C TRP A 6 3.75 -11.95 6.71
N LEU A 7 2.90 -12.90 6.31
CA LEU A 7 1.58 -12.62 5.71
C LEU A 7 0.57 -13.62 6.26
N HIS A 8 0.23 -13.45 7.53
CA HIS A 8 -1.09 -13.82 8.05
C HIS A 8 -1.64 -12.58 8.73
N GLY A 9 -2.57 -11.91 8.05
CA GLY A 9 -3.44 -10.88 8.60
C GLY A 9 -2.73 -9.63 9.14
N SER A 10 -2.33 -8.72 8.24
CA SER A 10 -2.24 -7.26 8.51
C SER A 10 -1.79 -6.57 7.23
N HIS A 11 -2.74 -6.16 6.40
CA HIS A 11 -2.48 -5.09 5.44
C HIS A 11 -1.98 -3.86 6.23
N GLN A 12 -0.99 -3.12 5.70
CA GLN A 12 -0.45 -1.82 6.19
C GLN A 12 0.93 -1.79 6.90
N VAL A 13 1.72 -2.86 6.90
CA VAL A 13 2.91 -2.92 7.80
C VAL A 13 4.08 -1.98 7.42
N ILE A 14 4.25 -1.52 6.17
CA ILE A 14 5.42 -0.65 5.87
C ILE A 14 5.14 0.84 6.15
N GLY A 15 3.89 1.29 5.96
CA GLY A 15 3.51 2.69 6.20
C GLY A 15 3.30 3.05 7.67
N VAL A 16 2.98 2.08 8.54
CA VAL A 16 2.54 2.38 9.93
C VAL A 16 3.71 2.52 10.91
N TYR A 17 4.84 1.84 10.69
CA TYR A 17 5.96 1.82 11.65
C TYR A 17 6.73 3.14 11.74
N ALA A 18 6.70 3.98 10.71
CA ALA A 18 7.30 5.33 10.77
C ALA A 18 6.45 6.33 11.57
N PHE A 19 5.15 6.08 11.73
CA PHE A 19 4.19 7.06 12.25
C PHE A 19 3.81 6.85 13.73
N HIS A 20 3.96 5.64 14.28
CA HIS A 20 3.46 5.30 15.62
C HIS A 20 4.24 5.95 16.78
N GLY A 21 5.52 6.27 16.59
CA GLY A 21 6.36 6.87 17.64
C GLY A 21 6.18 8.38 17.84
N ARG A 22 5.49 9.08 16.92
CA ARG A 22 5.45 10.55 16.87
C ARG A 22 4.06 11.15 16.57
N ARG A 23 2.93 10.54 16.96
CA ARG A 23 1.56 11.10 16.71
C ARG A 23 1.41 11.73 15.30
N LEU A 24 1.91 11.05 14.27
CA LEU A 24 1.95 11.60 12.91
C LEU A 24 0.67 11.27 12.13
N LEU A 25 -0.13 10.32 12.63
CA LEU A 25 -1.44 9.96 12.11
C LEU A 25 -2.49 10.11 13.22
N ASP A 26 -3.66 10.59 12.83
CA ASP A 26 -4.89 10.45 13.59
C ASP A 26 -5.70 9.27 13.04
N LYS A 27 -6.45 8.60 13.92
CA LYS A 27 -7.25 7.44 13.59
C LYS A 27 -8.69 7.69 14.04
N LYS A 28 -9.62 7.66 13.10
CA LYS A 28 -11.04 7.90 13.36
C LYS A 28 -11.85 6.70 12.89
N GLU A 29 -12.77 6.24 13.74
CA GLU A 29 -13.81 5.31 13.31
C GLU A 29 -14.81 6.06 12.42
N ILE A 30 -15.17 5.44 11.29
CA ILE A 30 -16.16 5.95 10.35
C ILE A 30 -17.13 4.84 9.98
N VAL A 31 -18.39 5.23 9.77
CA VAL A 31 -19.43 4.32 9.28
C VAL A 31 -19.39 4.32 7.75
N PHE A 32 -19.13 3.16 7.15
CA PHE A 32 -19.13 2.97 5.70
C PHE A 32 -20.53 2.63 5.17
N ASP A 33 -21.25 1.78 5.90
CA ASP A 33 -22.65 1.46 5.63
C ASP A 33 -23.42 1.37 6.96
N ALA A 34 -24.28 2.35 7.21
CA ALA A 34 -25.07 2.43 8.44
C ALA A 34 -26.21 1.41 8.50
N LYS A 35 -26.65 0.85 7.36
CA LYS A 35 -27.73 -0.14 7.32
C LYS A 35 -27.21 -1.53 7.66
N GLU A 36 -26.01 -1.85 7.19
CA GLU A 36 -25.34 -3.13 7.43
C GLU A 36 -24.38 -3.09 8.64
N ASP A 37 -24.38 -1.99 9.41
CA ASP A 37 -23.51 -1.75 10.56
C ASP A 37 -22.01 -1.95 10.25
N ILE A 38 -21.60 -1.57 9.03
CA ILE A 38 -20.21 -1.68 8.60
C ILE A 38 -19.47 -0.41 9.01
N VAL A 39 -18.63 -0.56 10.02
CA VAL A 39 -17.69 0.46 10.48
C VAL A 39 -16.26 0.11 10.07
N GLY A 40 -15.40 1.12 10.04
CA GLY A 40 -13.96 0.91 9.95
C GLY A 40 -13.19 2.18 10.19
N GLU A 41 -11.94 2.20 9.77
CA GLU A 41 -10.97 3.16 10.28
C GLU A 41 -10.46 4.06 9.16
N LYS A 42 -10.53 5.37 9.38
CA LYS A 42 -9.89 6.38 8.55
C LYS A 42 -8.63 6.87 9.24
N LEU A 43 -7.50 6.70 8.56
CA LEU A 43 -6.22 7.29 8.95
C LEU A 43 -6.09 8.67 8.28
N VAL A 44 -5.69 9.68 9.04
CA VAL A 44 -5.49 11.04 8.56
C VAL A 44 -4.09 11.50 8.97
N ALA A 45 -3.30 11.97 8.01
CA ALA A 45 -2.01 12.58 8.31
C ALA A 45 -2.20 13.87 9.12
N LEU A 46 -1.46 14.00 10.21
CA LEU A 46 -1.48 15.20 11.07
C LEU A 46 -0.42 16.23 10.71
N VAL A 47 0.55 15.83 9.89
CA VAL A 47 1.64 16.67 9.40
C VAL A 47 1.87 16.39 7.92
N GLU A 48 2.34 17.40 7.21
CA GLU A 48 2.85 17.23 5.85
C GLU A 48 4.18 16.46 5.88
N PRO A 49 4.46 15.61 4.87
CA PRO A 49 5.75 14.94 4.75
C PRO A 49 6.85 15.96 4.41
N ASP A 50 8.05 15.72 4.94
CA ASP A 50 9.24 16.47 4.53
C ASP A 50 9.75 15.93 3.19
N GLU A 51 9.34 16.57 2.10
CA GLU A 51 9.72 16.17 0.73
C GLU A 51 11.22 16.32 0.47
N SER A 52 11.94 17.14 1.24
CA SER A 52 13.38 17.36 1.06
C SER A 52 14.23 16.11 1.36
N MET A 53 13.63 15.11 2.01
CA MET A 53 14.25 13.81 2.27
C MET A 53 14.31 12.89 1.04
N PHE A 54 13.59 13.22 -0.02
CA PHE A 54 13.44 12.38 -1.21
C PHE A 54 14.03 13.06 -2.43
N SER A 55 14.50 12.25 -3.37
CA SER A 55 14.81 12.73 -4.72
C SER A 55 13.54 13.05 -5.51
N ASP A 56 13.65 13.92 -6.51
CA ASP A 56 12.55 14.23 -7.42
C ASP A 56 11.93 12.97 -8.04
N LYS A 57 12.76 11.95 -8.31
CA LYS A 57 12.29 10.69 -8.87
C LYS A 57 11.48 9.85 -7.87
N GLU A 58 11.86 9.86 -6.60
CA GLU A 58 11.10 9.18 -5.54
C GLU A 58 9.76 9.88 -5.31
N ILE A 59 9.73 11.22 -5.31
CA ILE A 59 8.49 12.00 -5.26
C ILE A 59 7.58 11.66 -6.43
N GLU A 60 8.12 11.62 -7.66
CA GLU A 60 7.38 11.24 -8.87
C GLU A 60 6.75 9.84 -8.74
N VAL A 61 7.51 8.86 -8.25
CA VAL A 61 7.03 7.48 -8.03
C VAL A 61 5.93 7.44 -6.96
N MET A 62 6.11 8.15 -5.84
CA MET A 62 5.10 8.20 -4.77
C MET A 62 3.80 8.83 -5.24
N ASN A 63 3.88 9.94 -5.99
CA ASN A 63 2.72 10.59 -6.58
C ASN A 63 2.01 9.67 -7.58
N PHE A 64 2.76 9.01 -8.47
CA PHE A 64 2.19 8.04 -9.40
C PHE A 64 1.43 6.91 -8.69
N VAL A 65 2.01 6.32 -7.64
CA VAL A 65 1.34 5.25 -6.87
C VAL A 65 0.09 5.79 -6.17
N SER A 66 0.18 6.96 -5.53
CA SER A 66 -0.95 7.60 -4.84
C SER A 66 -2.09 7.92 -5.81
N ASP A 67 -1.79 8.49 -6.97
CA ASP A 67 -2.75 8.79 -8.02
C ASP A 67 -3.39 7.53 -8.62
N THR A 68 -2.57 6.52 -8.93
CA THR A 68 -3.03 5.26 -9.57
C THR A 68 -4.07 4.54 -8.73
N PHE A 69 -3.88 4.52 -7.40
CA PHE A 69 -4.72 3.75 -6.49
C PHE A 69 -5.70 4.59 -5.68
N ARG A 70 -5.80 5.90 -5.94
CA ARG A 70 -6.66 6.84 -5.20
C ARG A 70 -8.10 6.34 -5.03
N ASP A 71 -8.67 5.81 -6.10
CA ASP A 71 -10.08 5.37 -6.16
C ASP A 71 -10.22 3.84 -6.05
N TYR A 72 -9.13 3.13 -5.75
CA TYR A 72 -9.17 1.67 -5.64
C TYR A 72 -9.64 1.23 -4.25
N THR A 73 -10.60 0.31 -4.23
CA THR A 73 -10.91 -0.44 -3.01
C THR A 73 -9.88 -1.55 -2.78
N ALA A 74 -9.78 -2.05 -1.55
CA ALA A 74 -8.92 -3.21 -1.24
C ALA A 74 -9.23 -4.43 -2.14
N THR A 75 -10.50 -4.65 -2.49
CA THR A 75 -10.91 -5.71 -3.42
C THR A 75 -10.39 -5.46 -4.83
N MET A 76 -10.42 -4.22 -5.32
CA MET A 76 -9.88 -3.88 -6.64
C MET A 76 -8.37 -4.08 -6.69
N ILE A 77 -7.64 -3.64 -5.65
CA ILE A 77 -6.19 -3.85 -5.54
C ILE A 77 -5.89 -5.34 -5.56
N LYS A 78 -6.55 -6.13 -4.70
CA LYS A 78 -6.40 -7.58 -4.65
C LYS A 78 -6.62 -8.22 -6.02
N ASN A 79 -7.74 -7.92 -6.66
CA ASN A 79 -8.09 -8.51 -7.95
C ASN A 79 -7.07 -8.14 -9.04
N LYS A 80 -6.56 -6.90 -9.03
CA LYS A 80 -5.50 -6.46 -9.95
C LYS A 80 -4.19 -7.19 -9.66
N SER A 81 -3.73 -7.23 -8.41
CA SER A 81 -2.50 -7.92 -8.01
C SER A 81 -2.53 -9.41 -8.32
N HIS A 82 -3.70 -10.05 -8.26
CA HIS A 82 -3.85 -11.47 -8.61
C HIS A 82 -3.66 -11.78 -10.10
N GLN A 83 -3.65 -10.75 -10.97
CA GLN A 83 -3.32 -10.91 -12.39
C GLN A 83 -1.83 -10.72 -12.68
N GLU A 84 -1.04 -10.24 -11.70
CA GLU A 84 0.39 -9.96 -11.91
C GLU A 84 1.19 -11.26 -11.91
N THR A 85 2.32 -11.26 -12.64
CA THR A 85 3.20 -12.43 -12.74
C THR A 85 3.65 -12.93 -11.36
N ALA A 86 3.96 -12.01 -10.45
CA ALA A 86 4.39 -12.31 -9.09
C ALA A 86 3.37 -13.20 -8.34
N TYR A 87 2.07 -12.92 -8.47
CA TYR A 87 1.04 -13.71 -7.80
C TYR A 87 0.79 -15.04 -8.51
N THR A 88 0.78 -15.04 -9.84
CA THR A 88 0.43 -16.22 -10.64
C THR A 88 1.52 -17.30 -10.67
N LYS A 89 2.78 -16.93 -10.47
CA LYS A 89 3.93 -17.86 -10.49
C LYS A 89 4.40 -18.32 -9.11
N SER A 90 3.90 -17.72 -8.04
CA SER A 90 4.31 -18.06 -6.67
C SER A 90 3.25 -18.90 -5.97
N GLU A 91 3.70 -19.85 -5.17
CA GLU A 91 2.83 -20.65 -4.29
C GLU A 91 2.45 -19.87 -3.02
N ASP A 92 1.39 -20.32 -2.35
CA ASP A 92 0.97 -19.70 -1.10
C ASP A 92 2.06 -19.86 -0.01
N GLY A 93 2.42 -18.75 0.62
CA GLY A 93 3.54 -18.68 1.57
C GLY A 93 4.94 -18.65 0.94
N GLU A 94 5.07 -18.71 -0.39
CA GLU A 94 6.35 -18.55 -1.06
C GLU A 94 6.83 -17.09 -1.04
N ILE A 95 8.15 -16.90 -0.96
CA ILE A 95 8.76 -15.57 -1.05
C ILE A 95 8.75 -15.13 -2.52
N ILE A 96 8.07 -14.03 -2.81
CA ILE A 96 8.08 -13.41 -4.14
C ILE A 96 9.45 -12.77 -4.41
N SER A 97 10.08 -13.16 -5.51
CA SER A 97 11.33 -12.56 -5.97
C SER A 97 11.12 -11.11 -6.42
N TYR A 98 12.06 -10.23 -6.06
CA TYR A 98 12.05 -8.84 -6.53
C TYR A 98 12.18 -8.72 -8.05
N GLU A 99 12.72 -9.75 -8.73
CA GLU A 99 12.80 -9.79 -10.19
C GLU A 99 11.43 -9.66 -10.88
N CYS A 100 10.36 -10.10 -10.23
CA CYS A 100 9.00 -9.94 -10.73
C CYS A 100 8.57 -8.47 -10.87
N ALA A 101 9.24 -7.53 -10.19
CA ALA A 101 8.96 -6.10 -10.32
C ALA A 101 9.21 -5.58 -11.75
N LYS A 102 10.05 -6.27 -12.54
CA LYS A 102 10.32 -5.92 -13.95
C LYS A 102 9.14 -6.18 -14.88
N GLU A 103 8.18 -7.00 -14.45
CA GLU A 103 7.03 -7.42 -15.24
C GLU A 103 5.71 -6.78 -14.76
N LEU A 104 5.77 -5.77 -13.88
CA LEU A 104 4.58 -5.08 -13.40
C LEU A 104 3.77 -4.51 -14.57
N SER A 105 2.46 -4.68 -14.51
CA SER A 105 1.55 -4.04 -15.47
C SER A 105 1.49 -2.51 -15.36
N LEU A 106 2.12 -1.94 -14.33
CA LEU A 106 2.21 -0.51 -14.06
C LEU A 106 3.51 0.06 -14.62
N SER A 107 3.42 1.22 -15.25
CA SER A 107 4.60 1.97 -15.68
C SER A 107 4.38 3.46 -15.43
N LEU A 108 5.47 4.15 -15.07
CA LEU A 108 5.44 5.60 -14.97
C LEU A 108 5.12 6.20 -16.34
N PRO A 109 4.33 7.29 -16.39
CA PRO A 109 4.16 8.06 -17.61
C PRO A 109 5.54 8.49 -18.15
N LYS A 110 5.67 8.54 -19.48
CA LYS A 110 6.90 9.01 -20.16
C LYS A 110 7.02 10.52 -20.16
#